data_AF-A0A1W5W6R1-F1
#
_entry.id   AF-A0A1W5W6R1-F1
#
_cell.length_a   1.000
_cell.length_b   1.000
_cell.length_c   1.000
_cell.angle_alpha   90.00
_cell.angle_beta   90.00
_cell.angle_gamma   90.00
#
_symmetry.space_group_name_H-M   'P 1'
#
loop_
_entity.id
_entity.type
_entity.pdbx_description
1 polymer ?
#
loop_
_entity_poly.entity_id
_entity_poly.type
_entity_poly.pdbx_seq_one_letter_code
_entity_poly.pdbx_strand_id
1 'polypeptide(L)'
;MYFLTKMPCVTIISCISIGDGFMGKTDKLLAKFLNSKKTFEWDELVVLFSSLGYVKKEMQGSRVRFFNAEINHTILMHRPHPESYIKGGTLKAIKQNLKEAGLL
;
A
#
# COMPACT_ATOMS: atom_id res chain seq x y z
N MET A 1 -16.98 23.65 -24.48
CA MET A 1 -17.36 23.91 -23.08
C MET A 1 -17.02 22.65 -22.29
N TYR A 2 -15.76 22.49 -21.91
CA TYR A 2 -15.29 21.39 -21.06
C TYR A 2 -14.83 22.03 -19.76
N PHE A 3 -15.63 21.90 -18.70
CA PHE A 3 -15.25 22.34 -17.37
C PHE A 3 -14.23 21.34 -16.81
N LEU A 4 -12.95 21.70 -16.89
CA LEU A 4 -11.90 21.13 -16.05
C LEU A 4 -12.05 21.72 -14.65
N THR A 5 -12.85 21.10 -13.80
CA THR A 5 -12.85 21.41 -12.37
C THR A 5 -11.60 20.86 -11.72
N LYS A 6 -10.58 21.71 -11.70
CA LYS A 6 -9.63 21.94 -10.62
C LYS A 6 -9.99 21.17 -9.34
N MET A 7 -9.31 20.05 -9.07
CA MET A 7 -9.39 19.38 -7.77
C MET A 7 -8.60 20.22 -6.76
N PRO A 8 -9.24 20.77 -5.71
CA PRO A 8 -8.52 21.45 -4.65
C PRO A 8 -7.84 20.41 -3.74
N CYS A 9 -6.59 20.73 -3.41
CA CYS A 9 -5.87 20.33 -2.21
C CYS A 9 -6.79 19.85 -1.07
N VAL A 10 -6.74 18.54 -0.77
CA VAL A 10 -7.06 18.06 0.57
C VAL A 10 -5.98 17.05 0.95
N THR A 11 -5.00 17.54 1.70
CA THR A 11 -4.15 16.69 2.54
C THR A 11 -5.06 16.04 3.58
N ILE A 12 -5.53 14.82 3.32
CA ILE A 12 -6.18 13.97 4.32
C ILE A 12 -5.07 13.33 5.16
N ILE A 13 -4.39 14.14 5.98
CA ILE A 13 -3.48 13.65 7.02
C ILE A 13 -3.75 14.47 8.28
N SER A 14 -4.95 14.43 8.84
CA SER A 14 -5.19 14.95 10.21
C SER A 14 -6.54 14.61 10.84
N CYS A 15 -7.14 13.44 10.60
CA CYS A 15 -8.22 13.01 11.51
C CYS A 15 -8.48 11.50 11.41
N ILE A 16 -7.58 10.70 11.98
CA ILE A 16 -8.04 9.42 12.51
C ILE A 16 -8.46 9.73 13.95
N SER A 17 -9.69 10.23 14.12
CA SER A 17 -10.38 10.11 15.40
C SER A 17 -10.64 8.63 15.61
N ILE A 18 -9.70 7.96 16.30
CA ILE A 18 -9.90 6.59 16.77
C ILE A 18 -10.95 6.68 17.87
N GLY A 19 -12.20 6.38 17.53
CA GLY A 19 -13.20 5.99 18.51
C GLY A 19 -12.84 4.60 19.03
N ASP A 20 -12.60 4.50 20.33
CA ASP A 20 -12.41 3.24 21.06
C ASP A 20 -13.59 2.30 20.81
N GLY A 21 -13.38 1.27 19.98
CA GLY A 21 -14.37 0.23 19.74
C GLY A 21 -14.09 -0.61 18.50
N PHE A 22 -13.12 -1.53 18.60
CA PHE A 22 -12.78 -2.56 17.60
C PHE A 22 -12.10 -2.07 16.30
N MET A 23 -10.82 -1.69 16.40
CA MET A 23 -9.96 -1.57 15.22
C MET A 23 -9.91 -2.92 14.48
N GLY A 24 -10.37 -2.93 13.22
CA GLY A 24 -10.27 -4.09 12.34
C GLY A 24 -8.82 -4.55 12.18
N LYS A 25 -8.61 -5.84 11.92
CA LYS A 25 -7.26 -6.41 11.74
C LYS A 25 -6.47 -5.68 10.63
N THR A 26 -7.16 -5.27 9.58
CA THR A 26 -6.61 -4.51 8.46
C THR A 26 -6.17 -3.10 8.86
N ASP A 27 -6.94 -2.42 9.69
CA ASP A 27 -6.62 -1.06 10.15
C ASP A 27 -5.35 -1.05 11.02
N LYS A 28 -5.23 -2.02 11.93
CA LYS A 28 -4.00 -2.24 12.71
C LYS A 28 -2.79 -2.54 11.81
N LEU A 29 -3.00 -3.33 10.75
CA LEU A 29 -1.94 -3.68 9.80
C LEU A 29 -1.51 -2.46 8.97
N LEU A 30 -2.46 -1.62 8.55
CA LEU A 30 -2.19 -0.37 7.87
C LEU A 30 -1.43 0.61 8.76
N ALA A 31 -1.86 0.78 10.02
CA ALA A 31 -1.16 1.60 11.00
C ALA A 31 0.27 1.09 11.24
N LYS A 32 0.47 -0.23 11.34
CA LYS A 32 1.80 -0.85 11.43
C LYS A 32 2.64 -0.52 10.20
N PHE A 33 2.09 -0.69 9.00
CA PHE A 33 2.75 -0.39 7.73
C PHE A 33 3.19 1.08 7.64
N LEU A 34 2.30 2.02 8.01
CA LEU A 34 2.59 3.45 8.02
C LEU A 34 3.69 3.82 9.01
N ASN A 35 3.70 3.20 10.20
CA ASN A 35 4.73 3.44 11.22
C ASN A 35 6.08 2.78 10.93
N SER A 36 6.12 1.72 10.12
CA SER A 36 7.37 1.03 9.76
C SER A 36 8.30 1.91 8.92
N LYS A 37 9.57 2.04 9.36
CA LYS A 37 10.61 2.84 8.68
C LYS A 37 11.74 2.01 8.07
N LYS A 38 12.08 0.87 8.68
CA LYS A 38 13.27 0.07 8.33
C LYS A 38 12.94 -1.21 7.58
N THR A 39 12.03 -2.00 8.12
CA THR A 39 11.63 -3.29 7.57
C THR A 39 10.13 -3.50 7.73
N PHE A 40 9.57 -4.35 6.89
CA PHE A 40 8.19 -4.80 6.98
C PHE A 40 8.08 -6.24 6.45
N GLU A 41 7.30 -7.09 7.11
CA GLU A 41 7.18 -8.50 6.71
C GLU A 41 6.47 -8.60 5.35
N TRP A 42 6.97 -9.51 4.50
CA TRP A 42 6.43 -9.72 3.17
C TRP A 42 4.99 -10.26 3.21
N ASP A 43 4.71 -11.26 4.04
CA ASP A 43 3.37 -11.84 4.15
C ASP A 43 2.35 -10.81 4.64
N GLU A 44 2.73 -9.96 5.60
CA GLU A 44 1.89 -8.84 6.05
C GLU A 44 1.61 -7.84 4.92
N LEU A 45 2.59 -7.58 4.05
CA LEU A 45 2.41 -6.71 2.89
C LEU A 45 1.41 -7.31 1.89
N VAL A 46 1.52 -8.62 1.63
CA VAL A 46 0.59 -9.32 0.73
C VAL A 46 -0.84 -9.27 1.29
N VAL A 47 -1.01 -9.49 2.60
CA VAL A 47 -2.33 -9.41 3.26
C VAL A 47 -2.90 -7.99 3.19
N LEU A 48 -2.07 -6.98 3.43
CA LEU A 48 -2.47 -5.58 3.33
C LEU A 48 -2.92 -5.24 1.90
N PHE A 49 -2.12 -5.62 0.90
CA PHE A 49 -2.43 -5.36 -0.50
C PHE A 49 -3.69 -6.08 -0.97
N SER A 50 -3.88 -7.33 -0.54
CA SER A 50 -5.12 -8.08 -0.80
C SER A 50 -6.33 -7.36 -0.22
N SER A 51 -6.21 -6.82 0.99
CA SER A 51 -7.27 -6.03 1.63
C SER A 51 -7.55 -4.69 0.93
N LEU A 52 -6.57 -4.16 0.21
CA LEU A 52 -6.68 -2.97 -0.66
C LEU A 52 -7.14 -3.32 -2.09
N GLY A 53 -7.57 -4.56 -2.35
CA GLY A 53 -8.07 -4.99 -3.67
C GLY A 53 -7.00 -5.34 -4.70
N TYR A 54 -5.73 -5.47 -4.28
CA TYR A 54 -4.67 -5.93 -5.19
C TYR A 54 -4.63 -7.45 -5.29
N VAL A 55 -4.49 -7.92 -6.53
CA VAL A 55 -4.23 -9.32 -6.84
C VAL A 55 -2.73 -9.51 -7.08
N LYS A 56 -2.13 -10.43 -6.30
CA LYS A 56 -0.74 -10.84 -6.47
C LYS A 56 -0.61 -11.79 -7.66
N LYS A 57 0.34 -11.51 -8.55
CA LYS A 57 0.73 -12.38 -9.67
C LYS A 57 2.25 -12.57 -9.69
N GLU A 58 2.68 -13.81 -9.66
CA GLU A 58 4.11 -14.16 -9.79
C GLU A 58 4.50 -14.17 -11.26
N MET A 59 5.71 -13.70 -11.55
CA MET A 59 6.27 -13.64 -12.89
C MET A 59 7.60 -14.39 -12.93
N GLN A 60 8.28 -14.39 -14.08
CA GLN A 60 9.57 -15.07 -14.19
C GLN A 60 10.60 -14.52 -13.19
N GLY A 61 11.31 -15.44 -12.53
CA GLY A 61 12.26 -15.15 -11.45
C GLY A 61 11.55 -14.67 -10.18
N SER A 62 12.22 -13.84 -9.38
CA SER A 62 11.63 -13.28 -8.14
C SER A 62 10.70 -12.08 -8.40
N ARG A 63 10.24 -11.86 -9.63
CA ARG A 63 9.39 -10.70 -9.98
C ARG A 63 7.94 -10.98 -9.56
N VAL A 64 7.33 -10.01 -8.88
CA VAL A 64 5.94 -10.06 -8.44
C VAL A 64 5.23 -8.80 -8.90
N ARG A 65 4.03 -8.98 -9.45
CA ARG A 65 3.11 -7.91 -9.80
C ARG A 65 1.96 -7.91 -8.80
N PHE A 66 1.60 -6.74 -8.31
CA PHE A 66 0.33 -6.50 -7.64
C PHE A 66 -0.50 -5.60 -8.53
N PHE A 67 -1.71 -6.05 -8.87
CA PHE A 67 -2.61 -5.30 -9.74
C PHE A 67 -3.94 -5.08 -9.04
N ASN A 68 -4.38 -3.83 -8.95
CA ASN A 68 -5.72 -3.47 -8.53
C ASN A 68 -6.51 -3.04 -9.77
N ALA A 69 -7.57 -3.81 -10.10
CA ALA A 69 -8.39 -3.58 -11.27
C ALA A 69 -9.33 -2.37 -11.15
N GLU A 70 -9.74 -2.01 -9.93
CA GLU A 70 -10.71 -0.93 -9.67
C GLU A 70 -10.10 0.44 -9.98
N ILE A 71 -8.86 0.66 -9.54
CA ILE A 71 -8.11 1.90 -9.79
C ILE A 71 -7.13 1.78 -10.96
N ASN A 72 -7.13 0.62 -11.64
CA ASN A 72 -6.23 0.30 -12.75
C ASN A 72 -4.75 0.58 -12.43
N HIS A 73 -4.32 0.22 -11.21
CA HIS A 73 -3.00 0.53 -10.68
C HIS A 73 -2.15 -0.74 -10.53
N THR A 74 -0.86 -0.64 -10.85
CA THR A 74 0.07 -1.76 -10.82
C THR A 74 1.31 -1.42 -10.02
N ILE A 75 1.67 -2.27 -9.06
CA ILE A 75 2.94 -2.22 -8.35
C ILE A 75 3.79 -3.42 -8.79
N LEU A 76 4.96 -3.15 -9.35
CA LEU A 76 5.94 -4.17 -9.74
C LEU A 76 7.10 -4.15 -8.75
N MET A 77 7.42 -5.32 -8.19
CA MET A 77 8.53 -5.44 -7.25
C MET A 77 9.16 -6.82 -7.31
N HIS A 78 10.30 -6.98 -6.64
CA HIS A 78 10.92 -8.28 -6.43
C HIS A 78 10.52 -8.84 -5.07
N ARG A 79 10.16 -10.12 -5.02
CA ARG A 79 10.03 -10.87 -3.77
C ARG A 79 11.38 -10.80 -3.04
N PRO A 80 11.40 -10.49 -1.73
CA PRO A 80 12.63 -10.58 -0.96
C PRO A 80 13.12 -12.03 -0.95
N HIS A 81 14.40 -12.22 -1.23
CA HIS A 81 15.05 -13.53 -1.19
C HIS A 81 16.53 -13.34 -0.83
N PRO A 82 17.09 -14.07 0.14
CA PRO A 82 16.47 -15.12 0.97
C PRO A 82 15.65 -14.59 2.17
N GLU A 83 15.62 -13.27 2.37
CA GLU A 83 14.95 -12.63 3.51
C GLU A 83 13.40 -12.68 3.35
N SER A 84 12.65 -12.71 4.46
CA SER A 84 11.18 -12.68 4.47
C SER A 84 10.60 -11.25 4.58
N TYR A 85 11.44 -10.22 4.59
CA TYR A 85 11.04 -8.83 4.81
C TYR A 85 11.50 -7.90 3.68
N ILE A 86 10.73 -6.84 3.45
CA ILE A 86 11.12 -5.74 2.57
C ILE A 86 11.93 -4.69 3.34
N LYS A 87 12.96 -4.12 2.69
CA LYS A 87 13.83 -3.08 3.27
C LYS A 87 13.26 -1.68 3.06
N GLY A 88 13.75 -0.72 3.85
CA GLY A 88 13.24 0.65 3.92
C GLY A 88 13.16 1.38 2.58
N GLY A 89 14.08 1.12 1.65
CA GLY A 89 14.02 1.68 0.29
C GLY A 89 12.77 1.25 -0.46
N THR A 90 12.52 -0.06 -0.52
CA THR A 90 11.31 -0.65 -1.12
C THR A 90 10.06 -0.21 -0.39
N LEU A 91 10.10 -0.18 0.95
CA LEU A 91 8.97 0.26 1.76
C LEU A 91 8.58 1.72 1.48
N LYS A 92 9.56 2.62 1.35
CA LYS A 92 9.33 4.02 1.00
C LYS A 92 8.74 4.15 -0.41
N ALA A 93 9.26 3.39 -1.37
CA ALA A 93 8.72 3.38 -2.73
C ALA A 93 7.26 2.92 -2.77
N ILE A 94 6.92 1.86 -2.02
CA ILE A 94 5.53 1.39 -1.92
C ILE A 94 4.62 2.45 -1.32
N LYS A 95 5.01 3.08 -0.21
CA LYS A 95 4.22 4.15 0.42
C LYS A 95 3.95 5.29 -0.55
N GLN A 96 4.96 5.66 -1.33
CA GLN A 96 4.83 6.70 -2.34
C GLN A 96 3.86 6.29 -3.45
N ASN A 97 3.96 5.06 -3.97
CA ASN A 97 3.04 4.55 -5.00
C ASN A 97 1.58 4.52 -4.50
N LEU A 98 1.36 4.07 -3.26
CA LEU A 98 0.01 4.03 -2.68
C LEU A 98 -0.57 5.44 -2.47
N LYS A 99 0.26 6.41 -2.10
CA LYS A 99 -0.14 7.82 -1.97
C LYS A 99 -0.49 8.44 -3.32
N GLU A 100 0.31 8.16 -4.35
CA GLU A 100 0.05 8.61 -5.73
C GLU A 100 -1.22 7.97 -6.31
N ALA A 101 -1.50 6.73 -5.92
CA ALA A 101 -2.74 6.02 -6.27
C ALA A 101 -3.98 6.48 -5.48
N GLY A 102 -3.83 7.39 -4.51
CA GLY A 102 -4.94 7.88 -3.67
C GLY A 102 -5.49 6.86 -2.67
N LEU A 103 -4.71 5.82 -2.34
CA LEU A 103 -5.06 4.80 -1.34
C LEU A 103 -4.52 5.13 0.07
N LEU A 104 -3.64 6.13 0.16
CA LEU A 104 -3.03 6.68 1.38
C LEU A 104 -3.04 8.21 1.30
#